data_AF-A0A445B475-F1
#
_entry.id   AF-A0A445B475-F1
#
_cell.length_a   1.000
_cell.length_b   1.000
_cell.length_c   1.000
_cell.angle_alpha   90.00
_cell.angle_beta   90.00
_cell.angle_gamma   90.00
#
_symmetry.space_group_name_H-M   'P 1'
#
loop_
_entity.id
_entity.type
_entity.pdbx_description
1 polymer ?
#
loop_
_entity_poly.entity_id
_entity_poly.type
_entity_poly.pdbx_seq_one_letter_code
_entity_poly.pdbx_strand_id
1 'polypeptide(L)'
;MHVSVGKDLISVFESLISEGDVYVFVYFGVSNNCGLYRISHHFRLFFQAKTIVLPSFCDAIPLYGIKLVTFRTIIGYSLQHHFLVNITGVMTGVESEKKYVKNDKLNDILVIHIENGGCIFSMPLLST
;
A
#
# COMPACT_ATOMS: atom_id res chain seq x y z
N MET A 1 4.97 9.80 -1.41
CA MET A 1 6.37 9.50 -1.03
C MET A 1 6.36 8.20 -0.22
N HIS A 2 7.38 7.34 -0.32
CA HIS A 2 7.44 6.06 0.42
C HIS A 2 8.51 6.11 1.49
N VAL A 3 8.27 5.45 2.63
CA VAL A 3 9.20 5.32 3.76
C VAL A 3 9.40 3.84 4.08
N SER A 4 10.63 3.42 4.38
CA SER A 4 10.94 2.03 4.77
C SER A 4 11.76 1.95 6.04
N VAL A 5 11.48 0.95 6.88
CA VAL A 5 12.29 0.62 8.07
C VAL A 5 13.05 -0.68 7.80
N GLY A 6 14.34 -0.72 8.12
CA GLY A 6 15.15 -1.94 8.02
C GLY A 6 14.72 -2.97 9.07
N LYS A 7 14.88 -4.27 8.80
CA LYS A 7 14.44 -5.36 9.69
C LYS A 7 14.96 -5.19 11.12
N ASP A 8 16.23 -4.83 11.26
CA ASP A 8 16.90 -4.67 12.55
C ASP A 8 16.37 -3.50 13.38
N LEU A 9 15.58 -2.62 12.76
CA LEU A 9 14.99 -1.43 13.39
C LEU A 9 13.47 -1.54 13.57
N ILE A 10 12.82 -2.62 13.12
CA ILE A 10 11.35 -2.75 13.21
C ILE A 10 10.90 -2.66 14.67
N SER A 11 11.51 -3.41 15.57
CA SER A 11 11.16 -3.41 16.99
C SER A 11 11.34 -2.06 17.69
N VAL A 12 12.12 -1.15 17.10
CA VAL A 12 12.34 0.21 17.62
C VAL A 12 11.20 1.14 17.21
N PHE A 13 10.64 0.97 16.01
CA PHE A 13 9.71 1.93 15.41
C PHE A 13 8.27 1.43 15.31
N GLU A 14 8.03 0.13 15.39
CA GLU A 14 6.69 -0.48 15.21
C GLU A 14 5.66 0.06 16.20
N SER A 15 6.04 0.30 17.46
CA SER A 15 5.15 0.87 18.47
C SER A 15 5.06 2.39 18.45
N LEU A 16 5.88 3.08 17.65
CA LEU A 16 5.93 4.55 17.57
C LEU A 16 5.05 5.12 16.46
N ILE A 17 4.55 4.28 15.56
CA ILE A 17 3.82 4.68 14.38
C ILE A 17 2.53 3.88 14.31
N SER A 18 1.43 4.58 14.11
CA SER A 18 0.12 3.99 13.83
C SER A 18 -0.45 4.57 12.54
N GLU A 19 -1.20 3.76 11.81
CA GLU A 19 -1.86 4.19 10.59
C GLU A 19 -2.93 5.26 10.91
N GLY A 20 -3.00 6.30 10.08
CA GLY A 20 -3.94 7.42 10.23
C GLY A 20 -3.42 8.60 11.05
N ASP A 21 -2.29 8.44 11.74
CA ASP A 21 -1.68 9.52 12.53
C ASP A 21 -0.64 10.33 11.73
N VAL A 22 -0.39 11.55 12.20
CA VAL A 22 0.56 12.48 11.59
C VAL A 22 1.85 12.53 12.42
N TYR A 23 3.00 12.47 11.74
CA TYR A 23 4.31 12.47 12.37
C TYR A 23 5.29 13.41 11.67
N VAL A 24 6.24 13.92 12.45
CA VAL A 24 7.46 14.56 11.94
C VAL A 24 8.60 13.56 12.05
N PHE A 25 9.23 13.25 10.92
CA PHE A 25 10.45 12.44 10.86
C PHE A 25 11.67 13.34 10.69
N VAL A 26 12.70 13.15 11.50
CA VAL A 26 13.98 13.85 11.34
C VAL A 26 15.15 12.86 11.33
N TYR A 27 16.26 13.25 10.69
CA TYR A 27 17.46 12.43 10.54
C TYR A 27 17.24 11.08 9.83
N PHE A 28 16.35 11.06 8.83
CA PHE A 28 16.16 9.91 7.94
C PHE A 28 17.14 9.94 6.75
N GLY A 29 17.30 8.79 6.09
CA GLY A 29 18.02 8.67 4.83
C GLY A 29 17.11 8.85 3.61
N VAL A 30 17.70 9.25 2.49
CA VAL A 30 17.02 9.39 1.18
C VAL A 30 17.75 8.55 0.15
N SER A 31 17.02 7.84 -0.70
CA SER A 31 17.58 7.10 -1.84
C SER A 31 16.66 7.14 -3.06
N ASN A 32 17.19 6.76 -4.22
CA ASN A 32 16.41 6.65 -5.45
C ASN A 32 15.38 5.53 -5.34
N ASN A 33 14.15 5.82 -5.77
CA ASN A 33 13.07 4.86 -5.86
C ASN A 33 13.16 4.09 -7.19
N CYS A 34 14.08 3.12 -7.27
CA CYS A 34 14.32 2.32 -8.47
C CYS A 34 13.44 1.05 -8.58
N GLY A 35 12.41 0.90 -7.74
CA GLY A 35 11.54 -0.29 -7.72
C GLY A 35 10.64 -0.42 -8.95
N LEU A 36 10.22 -1.66 -9.25
CA LEU A 36 9.27 -1.98 -10.33
C LEU A 36 7.88 -1.37 -10.09
N TYR A 37 7.46 -1.28 -8.82
CA TYR A 37 6.22 -0.65 -8.38
C TYR A 37 6.52 0.77 -7.92
N ARG A 38 6.72 1.67 -8.88
CA ARG A 38 6.97 3.09 -8.57
C ARG A 38 5.71 3.71 -7.98
N ILE A 39 5.73 3.96 -6.68
CA ILE A 39 4.88 4.99 -6.08
C ILE A 39 5.36 6.35 -6.60
N SER A 40 4.48 7.34 -6.75
CA SER A 40 4.63 8.50 -7.66
C SER A 40 5.89 9.38 -7.52
N HIS A 41 6.76 9.17 -6.52
CA HIS A 41 7.95 9.97 -6.29
C HIS A 41 9.24 9.24 -6.68
N HIS A 42 10.18 9.99 -7.24
CA HIS A 42 11.52 9.53 -7.65
C HIS A 42 12.41 9.10 -6.48
N PHE A 43 12.07 9.52 -5.25
CA PHE A 43 12.84 9.24 -4.04
C PHE A 43 12.02 8.47 -3.01
N ARG A 44 12.74 7.70 -2.19
CA ARG A 44 12.23 6.96 -1.04
C ARG A 44 12.99 7.39 0.21
N LEU A 45 12.30 7.49 1.33
CA LEU A 45 12.91 7.71 2.64
C LEU A 45 13.17 6.36 3.32
N PHE A 46 14.20 6.30 4.17
CA PHE A 46 14.43 5.13 5.00
C PHE A 46 14.91 5.52 6.39
N PHE A 47 14.46 4.76 7.39
CA PHE A 47 14.83 5.01 8.77
C PHE A 47 16.24 4.49 9.06
N GLN A 48 16.94 5.25 9.88
CA GLN A 48 18.25 4.95 10.43
C GLN A 48 18.12 4.83 11.95
N ALA A 49 19.11 4.25 12.62
CA ALA A 49 19.11 4.17 14.09
C ALA A 49 18.97 5.55 14.77
N LYS A 50 19.41 6.63 14.10
CA LYS A 50 19.30 8.01 14.58
C LYS A 50 18.00 8.72 14.17
N THR A 51 17.13 8.08 13.40
CA THR A 51 15.87 8.71 12.98
C THR A 51 14.98 8.92 14.19
N ILE A 52 14.42 10.12 14.31
CA ILE A 52 13.47 10.47 15.39
C ILE A 52 12.09 10.59 14.77
N VAL A 53 11.10 9.99 15.45
CA VAL A 53 9.68 10.06 15.13
C VAL A 53 9.00 10.88 16.22
N LEU A 54 8.35 11.99 15.83
CA LEU A 54 7.60 12.84 16.75
C LEU A 54 6.13 12.87 16.31
N PRO A 55 5.17 12.58 17.20
CA PRO A 55 3.76 12.75 16.89
C PRO A 55 3.49 14.22 16.59
N SER A 56 2.57 14.48 15.67
CA SER A 56 2.19 15.81 15.23
C SER A 56 0.71 15.86 14.88
N PHE A 57 0.23 17.06 14.61
CA PHE A 57 -1.15 17.31 14.20
C PHE A 57 -1.14 18.32 13.07
N CYS A 58 -1.79 17.98 11.96
CA CYS A 58 -1.88 18.86 10.80
C CYS A 58 -3.13 18.53 9.98
N ASP A 59 -4.16 19.38 10.11
CA ASP A 59 -5.43 19.23 9.37
C ASP A 59 -5.29 19.38 7.86
N ALA A 60 -4.18 19.95 7.39
CA ALA A 60 -3.90 20.07 5.97
C ALA A 60 -3.50 18.73 5.32
N ILE A 61 -3.12 17.72 6.12
CA ILE A 61 -2.76 16.40 5.62
C ILE A 61 -4.02 15.55 5.54
N PRO A 62 -4.49 15.18 4.33
CA PRO A 62 -5.67 14.34 4.20
C PRO A 62 -5.36 12.95 4.75
N LEU A 63 -6.25 12.42 5.57
CA LEU A 63 -6.09 11.14 6.29
C LEU A 63 -5.60 9.99 5.40
N TYR A 64 -6.10 9.90 4.17
CA TYR A 64 -5.78 8.80 3.27
C TYR A 64 -5.02 9.21 2.00
N GLY A 65 -4.97 10.50 1.66
CA GLY A 65 -4.33 10.98 0.42
C GLY A 65 -4.76 10.24 -0.87
N ILE A 66 -5.99 9.69 -0.90
CA ILE A 66 -6.43 8.77 -1.93
C ILE A 66 -6.75 9.52 -3.23
N LYS A 67 -6.21 9.02 -4.34
CA LYS A 67 -6.63 9.38 -5.69
C LYS A 67 -7.35 8.19 -6.34
N LEU A 68 -8.68 8.24 -6.33
CA LEU A 68 -9.53 7.18 -6.88
C LEU A 68 -9.48 7.14 -8.41
N VAL A 69 -9.50 5.92 -8.95
CA VAL A 69 -9.60 5.61 -10.37
C VAL A 69 -10.80 4.69 -10.58
N THR A 70 -11.57 4.91 -11.66
CA THR A 70 -12.72 4.06 -11.97
C THR A 70 -12.29 2.74 -12.61
N PHE A 71 -13.11 1.70 -12.48
CA PHE A 71 -12.85 0.42 -13.14
C PHE A 71 -12.79 0.54 -14.66
N ARG A 72 -13.63 1.39 -15.26
CA ARG A 72 -13.59 1.66 -16.71
C ARG A 72 -12.24 2.21 -17.15
N THR A 73 -11.65 3.11 -16.36
CA THR A 73 -10.30 3.62 -16.62
C THR A 73 -9.26 2.50 -16.56
N ILE A 74 -9.38 1.59 -15.58
CA ILE A 74 -8.44 0.47 -15.43
C ILE A 74 -8.51 -0.51 -16.60
N ILE A 75 -9.71 -0.86 -17.06
CA ILE A 75 -9.91 -1.73 -18.23
C ILE A 75 -9.27 -1.11 -19.49
N GLY A 76 -9.21 0.23 -19.57
CA GLY A 76 -8.56 0.94 -20.67
C GLY A 76 -7.03 0.93 -20.64
N TYR A 77 -6.39 0.47 -19.56
CA TYR A 77 -4.93 0.42 -19.48
C TYR A 77 -4.36 -0.80 -20.22
N SER A 78 -3.14 -0.65 -20.75
CA SER A 78 -2.37 -1.77 -21.30
C SER A 78 -1.99 -2.76 -20.20
N LEU A 79 -2.16 -4.06 -20.47
CA LEU A 79 -1.74 -5.16 -19.58
C LEU A 79 -0.22 -5.22 -19.35
N GLN A 80 0.57 -4.49 -20.13
CA GLN A 80 2.04 -4.54 -20.10
C GLN A 80 2.67 -3.63 -19.04
N HIS A 81 1.88 -2.91 -18.24
CA HIS A 81 2.40 -2.04 -17.18
C HIS A 81 1.75 -2.33 -15.83
N HIS A 82 2.60 -2.52 -14.82
CA HIS A 82 2.18 -2.70 -13.43
C HIS A 82 1.95 -1.33 -12.79
N PHE A 83 0.70 -0.87 -12.75
CA PHE A 83 0.32 0.36 -12.06
C PHE A 83 -0.28 0.07 -10.69
N LEU A 84 0.04 0.94 -9.70
CA LEU A 84 -0.71 1.02 -8.46
C LEU A 84 -1.87 1.99 -8.64
N VAL A 85 -3.07 1.55 -8.30
CA VAL A 85 -4.30 2.35 -8.41
C VAL A 85 -5.06 2.29 -7.10
N ASN A 86 -5.69 3.41 -6.72
CA ASN A 86 -6.69 3.37 -5.66
C ASN A 86 -8.07 3.23 -6.29
N ILE A 87 -8.85 2.32 -5.75
CA ILE A 87 -10.21 2.05 -6.21
C ILE A 87 -11.16 2.12 -5.04
N THR A 88 -12.43 2.34 -5.35
CA THR A 88 -13.53 2.22 -4.40
C THR A 88 -14.66 1.48 -5.10
N GLY A 89 -15.55 0.85 -4.34
CA GLY A 89 -16.71 0.15 -4.86
C GLY A 89 -17.44 -0.60 -3.77
N VAL A 90 -18.52 -1.26 -4.15
CA VAL A 90 -19.36 -2.04 -3.23
C VAL A 90 -18.86 -3.48 -3.25
N MET A 91 -18.56 -4.06 -2.08
CA MET A 91 -18.27 -5.49 -1.98
C MET A 91 -19.57 -6.27 -2.25
N THR A 92 -19.61 -7.03 -3.34
CA THR A 92 -20.79 -7.78 -3.78
C THR A 92 -20.72 -9.27 -3.47
N GLY A 93 -19.54 -9.78 -3.14
CA GLY A 93 -19.35 -11.17 -2.77
C GLY A 93 -17.95 -11.48 -2.29
N VAL A 94 -17.81 -12.65 -1.68
CA VAL A 94 -16.56 -13.21 -1.21
C VAL A 94 -16.55 -14.69 -1.59
N GLU A 95 -15.49 -15.17 -2.23
CA GLU A 95 -15.31 -16.59 -2.52
C GLU A 95 -14.79 -17.35 -1.30
N SER A 96 -14.91 -18.68 -1.29
CA SER A 96 -14.26 -19.53 -0.30
C SER A 96 -12.73 -19.35 -0.37
N GLU A 97 -12.07 -19.34 0.78
CA GLU A 97 -10.61 -19.28 0.88
C GLU A 97 -9.95 -20.42 0.08
N LYS A 98 -8.92 -20.08 -0.70
CA LYS A 98 -8.19 -20.99 -1.58
C LYS A 98 -6.72 -21.00 -1.20
N LYS A 99 -6.09 -22.17 -1.31
CA LYS A 99 -4.65 -22.31 -1.13
C LYS A 99 -3.94 -22.07 -2.46
N TYR A 100 -2.92 -21.21 -2.45
CA TYR A 100 -2.10 -20.93 -3.61
C TYR A 100 -0.62 -21.15 -3.28
N VAL A 101 0.07 -21.92 -4.12
CA VAL A 101 1.51 -22.16 -3.97
C VAL A 101 2.26 -21.12 -4.78
N LYS A 102 3.07 -20.30 -4.10
CA LYS A 102 3.99 -19.35 -4.74
C LYS A 102 5.37 -19.50 -4.10
N ASN A 103 6.39 -19.73 -4.91
CA ASN A 103 7.77 -19.96 -4.46
C ASN A 103 7.86 -21.06 -3.39
N ASP A 104 7.21 -22.20 -3.62
CA ASP A 104 7.11 -23.35 -2.70
C ASP A 104 6.48 -23.06 -1.32
N LYS A 105 5.93 -21.86 -1.13
CA LYS A 105 5.15 -21.48 0.05
C LYS A 105 3.66 -21.53 -0.26
N LEU A 106 2.92 -22.29 0.54
CA LEU A 106 1.46 -22.24 0.58
C LEU A 106 1.01 -20.93 1.23
N ASN A 107 0.16 -20.19 0.54
CA ASN A 107 -0.48 -18.98 1.06
C ASN A 107 -1.99 -19.12 0.89
N ASP A 108 -2.73 -18.74 1.91
CA ASP A 108 -4.18 -18.71 1.86
C ASP A 108 -4.63 -17.39 1.21
N ILE A 109 -5.56 -17.50 0.26
CA ILE A 109 -6.06 -16.38 -0.53
C ILE A 109 -7.57 -16.32 -0.42
N LEU A 110 -8.07 -15.13 -0.10
CA LEU A 110 -9.49 -14.80 -0.18
C LEU A 110 -9.74 -13.96 -1.44
N VAL A 111 -10.73 -14.31 -2.24
CA VAL A 111 -11.11 -13.47 -3.39
C VAL A 111 -12.37 -12.71 -3.04
N ILE A 112 -12.30 -11.37 -3.11
CA ILE A 112 -13.46 -10.51 -2.95
C ILE A 112 -13.91 -9.97 -4.31
N HIS A 113 -15.22 -9.78 -4.48
CA HIS A 113 -15.80 -9.14 -5.65
C HIS A 113 -16.21 -7.72 -5.27
N ILE A 114 -15.72 -6.74 -6.02
CA ILE A 114 -16.07 -5.34 -5.87
C ILE A 114 -16.79 -4.88 -7.13
N GLU A 115 -17.91 -4.19 -6.98
CA GLU A 115 -18.66 -3.55 -8.06
C GLU A 115 -18.45 -2.03 -8.03
N ASN A 116 -18.24 -1.44 -9.20
CA ASN A 116 -18.28 0.00 -9.41
C ASN A 116 -18.71 0.33 -10.85
N GLY A 117 -19.83 1.03 -10.99
CA GLY A 117 -20.26 1.61 -12.27
C GLY A 117 -20.66 0.55 -13.32
N GLY A 118 -21.21 -0.57 -12.86
CA GLY A 118 -21.61 -1.72 -13.68
C GLY A 118 -20.47 -2.68 -14.04
N CYS A 119 -19.27 -2.46 -13.49
CA CYS A 119 -18.13 -3.35 -13.65
C CYS A 119 -17.85 -4.09 -12.34
N ILE A 120 -17.51 -5.38 -12.42
CA ILE A 120 -17.14 -6.20 -11.27
C ILE A 120 -15.68 -6.63 -11.40
N PHE A 121 -14.87 -6.34 -10.40
CA PHE A 121 -13.49 -6.78 -10.30
C PHE A 121 -13.35 -7.83 -9.19
N SER A 122 -12.64 -8.93 -9.49
CA SER A 122 -12.24 -9.94 -8.51
C SER A 122 -10.84 -9.61 -7.98
N MET A 123 -10.72 -9.43 -6.68
CA MET A 123 -9.48 -9.03 -6.02
C MET A 123 -9.00 -10.14 -5.08
N PRO A 124 -7.87 -10.80 -5.39
CA PRO A 124 -7.25 -11.74 -4.47
C PRO A 124 -6.55 -10.97 -3.35
N LEU A 125 -6.86 -11.32 -2.12
CA LEU A 125 -6.25 -10.83 -0.89
C LEU A 125 -5.45 -11.97 -0.25
N LEU A 126 -4.23 -11.67 0.20
CA LEU A 126 -3.47 -12.60 1.03
C LEU A 126 -4.08 -12.60 2.43
N SER A 127 -4.50 -13.78 2.90
CA SER A 127 -4.95 -14.00 4.27
C SER A 127 -3.72 -13.92 5.19
N THR A 128 -3.76 -13.07 6.22
CA THR A 128 -2.67 -12.86 7.19
C THR A 128 -2.86 -13.69 8.44
#